data_AF-A0A7C1RQY6-F1
#
_entry.id   AF-A0A7C1RQY6-F1
#
_cell.length_a   1.000
_cell.length_b   1.000
_cell.length_c   1.000
_cell.angle_alpha   90.00
_cell.angle_beta   90.00
_cell.angle_gamma   90.00
#
_symmetry.space_group_name_H-M   'P 1'
#
loop_
_entity.id
_entity.type
_entity.pdbx_description
1 polymer ?
#
loop_
_entity_poly.entity_id
_entity_poly.type
_entity_poly.pdbx_seq_one_letter_code
_entity_poly.pdbx_strand_id
1 'polypeptide(L)'
;MKLRIMIKLFLAIIAAVGFLAYTAVPEGVASDVDELLSKPKAYVGSENCKGCHLPQYYSWRTTMHSRMAQDARVNKDAIIVELDEKRIRKDLAKRKLKVPADQIYVPTPEEIKYTIGSKWKQRFIVEKNGTLFISPVQYNADTDKFVNYHEADWDKRPWLLKCGGCHTTGVDLEKQKFIEPAVGCEACHGPGSWHYASPTTEFYKNQPAIINPAKLTKGVAVQVCGSCHNRGKATKHKGAGWPVGYKPGRALGSYYKETSYAAGDKKHMYPNEYSKGHHQQYIDWKKSVHKKEGVTCTACHSTHAHELEKSKLWQAGGAQPEGGTWHSTPANTWADSGDKQCLNCHVQVNKTAVHSIHTFGKCVGCHMPRIAKSAESGDIHSHVFTALLPEDTIANPEIPNSCQACHKHKDEDVNKLNEDLKKIQAAMLLGG
;
A
#
# COMPACT_ATOMS: atom_id res chain seq x y z
N MET A 1 -69.78 -16.17 18.63
CA MET A 1 -69.57 -14.77 18.18
C MET A 1 -68.54 -14.01 19.00
N LYS A 2 -68.53 -14.13 20.35
CA LYS A 2 -67.62 -13.37 21.24
C LYS A 2 -66.11 -13.67 21.08
N LEU A 3 -65.72 -14.93 20.84
CA LEU A 3 -64.29 -15.31 20.75
C LEU A 3 -63.60 -14.79 19.46
N ARG A 4 -64.30 -14.79 18.32
CA ARG A 4 -63.78 -14.25 17.05
C ARG A 4 -63.60 -12.73 17.09
N ILE A 5 -64.41 -12.03 17.88
CA ILE A 5 -64.29 -10.57 18.08
C ILE A 5 -63.08 -10.26 18.98
N MET A 6 -62.87 -11.04 20.05
CA MET A 6 -61.69 -10.88 20.92
C MET A 6 -60.38 -11.16 20.19
N ILE A 7 -60.32 -12.18 19.33
CA ILE A 7 -59.10 -12.50 18.56
C ILE A 7 -58.79 -11.39 17.54
N LYS A 8 -59.80 -10.81 16.88
CA LYS A 8 -59.61 -9.68 15.96
C LYS A 8 -59.14 -8.41 16.68
N LEU A 9 -59.67 -8.13 17.88
CA LEU A 9 -59.21 -7.02 18.72
C LEU A 9 -57.77 -7.24 19.21
N PHE A 10 -57.41 -8.45 19.60
CA PHE A 10 -56.06 -8.77 20.05
C PHE A 10 -55.03 -8.68 18.92
N LEU A 11 -55.37 -9.17 17.72
CA LEU A 11 -54.51 -9.03 16.54
C LEU A 11 -54.40 -7.57 16.06
N ALA A 12 -55.46 -6.78 16.17
CA ALA A 12 -55.41 -5.35 15.85
C ALA A 12 -54.54 -4.56 16.84
N ILE A 13 -54.55 -4.92 18.13
CA ILE A 13 -53.67 -4.32 19.14
C ILE A 13 -52.22 -4.73 18.92
N ILE A 14 -51.93 -5.99 18.60
CA ILE A 14 -50.56 -6.44 18.27
C ILE A 14 -50.05 -5.75 17.00
N ALA A 15 -50.90 -5.59 15.98
CA ALA A 15 -50.54 -4.85 14.76
C ALA A 15 -50.33 -3.36 15.04
N ALA A 16 -51.13 -2.72 15.89
CA ALA A 16 -50.96 -1.32 16.26
C ALA A 16 -49.72 -1.07 17.13
N VAL A 17 -49.42 -1.96 18.08
CA VAL A 17 -48.21 -1.89 18.91
C VAL A 17 -46.96 -2.24 18.09
N GLY A 18 -47.05 -3.18 17.15
CA GLY A 18 -45.99 -3.49 16.20
C GLY A 18 -45.73 -2.35 15.21
N PHE A 19 -46.77 -1.62 14.80
CA PHE A 19 -46.64 -0.45 13.92
C PHE A 19 -46.06 0.76 14.68
N LEU A 20 -46.48 1.00 15.93
CA LEU A 20 -45.89 2.03 16.80
C LEU A 20 -44.43 1.74 17.17
N ALA A 21 -44.05 0.47 17.31
CA ALA A 21 -42.66 0.06 17.52
C ALA A 21 -41.80 0.11 16.24
N TYR A 22 -42.40 0.08 15.05
CA TYR A 22 -41.70 0.17 13.76
C TYR A 22 -41.60 1.61 13.22
N THR A 23 -42.45 2.54 13.69
CA THR A 23 -42.38 3.96 13.32
C THR A 23 -41.56 4.81 14.29
N ALA A 24 -41.12 4.25 15.42
CA ALA A 24 -40.09 4.88 16.25
C ALA A 24 -38.70 4.61 15.65
N VAL A 25 -38.46 5.10 14.45
CA VAL A 25 -37.11 5.57 14.12
C VAL A 25 -36.80 6.59 15.20
N PRO A 26 -35.74 6.44 16.01
CA PRO A 26 -35.36 7.49 16.93
C PRO A 26 -35.28 8.77 16.10
N GLU A 27 -36.13 9.76 16.41
CA GLU A 27 -35.95 11.11 15.88
C GLU A 27 -34.48 11.41 16.06
N GLY A 28 -33.82 11.67 14.92
CA GLY A 28 -32.38 11.61 14.81
C GLY A 28 -31.76 12.28 16.01
N VAL A 29 -30.83 11.58 16.66
CA VAL A 29 -29.83 12.26 17.47
C VAL A 29 -29.13 13.18 16.49
N ALA A 30 -29.66 14.40 16.34
CA ALA A 30 -28.88 15.56 16.01
C ALA A 30 -27.87 15.62 17.15
N SER A 31 -26.79 14.84 17.00
CA SER A 31 -25.59 15.02 17.80
C SER A 31 -25.34 16.51 17.72
N ASP A 32 -25.36 17.19 18.85
CA ASP A 32 -25.10 18.62 18.90
C ASP A 32 -23.80 18.86 18.11
N VAL A 33 -23.95 19.45 16.92
CA VAL A 33 -22.86 19.58 15.96
C VAL A 33 -21.76 20.42 16.60
N ASP A 34 -22.12 21.36 17.47
CA ASP A 34 -21.18 22.18 18.21
C ASP A 34 -20.42 21.35 19.26
N GLU A 35 -21.10 20.43 19.96
CA GLU A 35 -20.43 19.48 20.86
C GLU A 35 -19.46 18.56 20.10
N LEU A 36 -19.85 18.05 18.94
CA LEU A 36 -18.99 17.20 18.12
C LEU A 36 -17.76 17.96 17.60
N LEU A 37 -17.96 19.20 17.11
CA LEU A 37 -16.90 20.08 16.62
C LEU A 37 -15.96 20.56 17.74
N SER A 38 -16.43 20.61 18.98
CA SER A 38 -15.59 20.93 20.14
C SER A 38 -14.55 19.85 20.44
N LYS A 39 -14.79 18.60 20.02
CA LYS A 39 -13.91 17.46 20.27
C LYS A 39 -12.91 17.29 19.12
N PRO A 40 -11.63 17.01 19.40
CA PRO A 40 -10.65 16.77 18.34
C PRO A 40 -11.01 15.53 17.51
N LYS A 41 -10.77 15.59 16.20
CA LYS A 41 -10.94 14.42 15.31
C LYS A 41 -10.11 13.23 15.81
N ALA A 42 -10.77 12.10 16.00
CA ALA A 42 -10.21 10.85 16.46
C ALA A 42 -10.35 9.76 15.39
N TYR A 43 -9.49 8.75 15.49
CA TYR A 43 -9.54 7.56 14.66
C TYR A 43 -10.61 6.60 15.22
N VAL A 44 -11.47 6.08 14.36
CA VAL A 44 -12.56 5.16 14.74
C VAL A 44 -12.35 3.73 14.22
N GLY A 45 -11.39 3.50 13.33
CA GLY A 45 -11.10 2.18 12.76
C GLY A 45 -12.03 1.79 11.61
N SER A 46 -11.53 0.90 10.74
CA SER A 46 -12.17 0.59 9.46
C SER A 46 -13.51 -0.15 9.59
N GLU A 47 -13.74 -0.89 10.69
CA GLU A 47 -15.01 -1.60 10.93
C GLU A 47 -16.20 -0.63 11.04
N ASN A 48 -15.99 0.56 11.61
CA ASN A 48 -17.05 1.58 11.71
C ASN A 48 -17.42 2.18 10.34
N CYS A 49 -16.55 2.05 9.33
CA CYS A 49 -16.84 2.49 7.97
C CYS A 49 -17.75 1.51 7.20
N LYS A 50 -17.76 0.23 7.61
CA LYS A 50 -18.42 -0.87 6.89
C LYS A 50 -19.92 -0.63 6.71
N GLY A 51 -20.61 -0.09 7.72
CA GLY A 51 -22.07 0.07 7.69
C GLY A 51 -22.58 0.96 6.55
N CYS A 52 -21.81 1.99 6.17
CA CYS A 52 -22.16 2.92 5.09
C CYS A 52 -21.39 2.66 3.79
N HIS A 53 -20.20 2.05 3.86
CA HIS A 53 -19.29 1.85 2.73
C HIS A 53 -18.97 0.36 2.49
N LEU A 54 -19.99 -0.49 2.38
CA LEU A 54 -19.82 -1.93 2.22
C LEU A 54 -18.91 -2.31 1.02
N PRO A 55 -19.12 -1.79 -0.22
CA PRO A 55 -18.31 -2.22 -1.36
C PRO A 55 -16.83 -1.87 -1.21
N GLN A 56 -16.53 -0.67 -0.71
CA GLN A 56 -15.17 -0.20 -0.48
C GLN A 56 -14.50 -1.00 0.64
N TYR A 57 -15.21 -1.26 1.74
CA TYR A 57 -14.70 -2.04 2.87
C TYR A 57 -14.32 -3.46 2.42
N TYR A 58 -15.22 -4.17 1.74
CA TYR A 58 -14.94 -5.55 1.30
C TYR A 58 -13.86 -5.59 0.22
N SER A 59 -13.82 -4.62 -0.68
CA SER A 59 -12.70 -4.53 -1.62
C SER A 59 -11.38 -4.27 -0.91
N TRP A 60 -11.32 -3.35 0.04
CA TRP A 60 -10.12 -3.03 0.81
C TRP A 60 -9.59 -4.27 1.53
N ARG A 61 -10.47 -5.07 2.15
CA ARG A 61 -10.16 -6.35 2.82
C ARG A 61 -9.46 -7.39 1.93
N THR A 62 -9.59 -7.28 0.60
CA THR A 62 -8.89 -8.15 -0.35
C THR A 62 -7.48 -7.65 -0.73
N THR A 63 -7.14 -6.42 -0.36
CA THR A 63 -5.85 -5.81 -0.67
C THR A 63 -4.76 -6.18 0.34
N MET A 64 -3.51 -6.07 -0.09
CA MET A 64 -2.35 -6.22 0.80
C MET A 64 -2.24 -5.09 1.83
N HIS A 65 -2.88 -3.93 1.63
CA HIS A 65 -2.92 -2.86 2.64
C HIS A 65 -3.66 -3.30 3.90
N SER A 66 -4.79 -3.99 3.73
CA SER A 66 -5.56 -4.54 4.86
C SER A 66 -4.86 -5.66 5.63
N ARG A 67 -3.80 -6.25 5.03
CA ARG A 67 -3.04 -7.40 5.58
C ARG A 67 -1.57 -7.05 5.82
N MET A 68 -1.21 -5.76 5.76
CA MET A 68 0.19 -5.34 5.88
C MET A 68 0.73 -5.63 7.28
N ALA A 69 -0.09 -5.38 8.30
CA ALA A 69 0.06 -6.01 9.60
C ALA A 69 -1.17 -6.88 9.87
N GLN A 70 -1.04 -7.86 10.77
CA GLN A 70 -2.16 -8.70 11.21
C GLN A 70 -1.92 -9.12 12.66
N ASP A 71 -3.01 -9.27 13.43
CA ASP A 71 -2.96 -9.80 14.80
C ASP A 71 -2.91 -11.34 14.78
N ALA A 72 -1.73 -11.88 15.10
CA ALA A 72 -1.47 -13.31 15.08
C ALA A 72 -2.11 -14.06 16.26
N ARG A 73 -2.64 -13.33 17.25
CA ARG A 73 -3.37 -13.91 18.38
C ARG A 73 -4.81 -14.24 17.99
N VAL A 74 -5.37 -13.44 17.09
CA VAL A 74 -6.74 -13.61 16.59
C VAL A 74 -6.76 -14.51 15.36
N ASN A 75 -5.78 -14.37 14.45
CA ASN A 75 -5.65 -15.18 13.26
C ASN A 75 -4.27 -15.84 13.19
N LYS A 76 -4.18 -17.11 13.57
CA LYS A 76 -2.91 -17.86 13.54
C LYS A 76 -2.39 -18.10 12.11
N ASP A 77 -3.29 -18.18 11.12
CA ASP A 77 -2.93 -18.30 9.70
C ASP A 77 -2.28 -17.03 9.13
N ALA A 78 -2.22 -15.94 9.91
CA ALA A 78 -1.43 -14.77 9.55
C ALA A 78 0.08 -15.09 9.50
N ILE A 79 0.54 -16.10 10.24
CA ILE A 79 1.91 -16.61 10.16
C ILE A 79 1.99 -17.56 8.96
N ILE A 80 2.69 -17.15 7.90
CA ILE A 80 2.68 -17.87 6.61
C ILE A 80 3.69 -19.02 6.53
N VAL A 81 4.38 -19.32 7.64
CA VAL A 81 5.48 -20.27 7.69
C VAL A 81 5.49 -20.96 9.05
N GLU A 82 5.86 -22.23 9.07
CA GLU A 82 6.13 -22.95 10.32
C GLU A 82 7.40 -22.41 10.99
N LEU A 83 7.30 -22.10 12.29
CA LEU A 83 8.41 -21.60 13.09
C LEU A 83 9.09 -22.74 13.84
N ASP A 84 9.93 -23.49 13.13
CA ASP A 84 10.83 -24.49 13.72
C ASP A 84 12.19 -23.86 14.06
N GLU A 85 12.54 -23.86 15.35
CA GLU A 85 13.76 -23.22 15.85
C GLU A 85 15.03 -23.83 15.23
N LYS A 86 15.06 -25.16 15.03
CA LYS A 86 16.23 -25.84 14.45
C LYS A 86 16.45 -25.40 13.01
N ARG A 87 15.39 -25.31 12.20
CA ARG A 87 15.41 -24.79 10.83
C ARG A 87 15.86 -23.34 10.80
N ILE A 88 15.29 -22.49 11.65
CA ILE A 88 15.65 -21.06 11.72
C ILE A 88 17.14 -20.91 12.03
N ARG A 89 17.65 -21.57 13.07
CA ARG A 89 19.08 -21.51 13.43
C ARG A 89 19.99 -22.03 12.33
N LYS A 90 19.60 -23.12 11.65
CA LYS A 90 20.34 -23.68 10.51
C LYS A 90 20.43 -22.70 9.33
N ASP A 91 19.36 -21.98 9.02
CA ASP A 91 19.37 -20.97 7.97
C ASP A 91 20.19 -19.73 8.38
N LEU A 92 20.05 -19.27 9.64
CA LEU A 92 20.82 -18.14 10.17
C LEU A 92 22.33 -18.41 10.22
N ALA A 93 22.76 -19.62 10.56
CA ALA A 93 24.18 -20.00 10.61
C ALA A 93 24.91 -19.85 9.25
N LYS A 94 24.18 -19.81 8.13
CA LYS A 94 24.72 -19.58 6.78
C LYS A 94 24.89 -18.10 6.43
N ARG A 95 24.58 -17.20 7.36
CA ARG A 95 24.56 -15.76 7.14
C ARG A 95 25.74 -15.09 7.84
N LYS A 96 26.07 -13.88 7.38
CA LYS A 96 26.99 -12.99 8.09
C LYS A 96 26.25 -12.34 9.26
N LEU A 97 26.53 -12.79 10.47
CA LEU A 97 25.87 -12.35 11.70
C LEU A 97 26.82 -11.53 12.58
N LYS A 98 26.27 -10.60 13.35
CA LYS A 98 26.99 -9.89 14.43
C LYS A 98 26.91 -10.61 15.78
N VAL A 99 25.92 -11.49 15.92
CA VAL A 99 25.66 -12.31 17.10
C VAL A 99 25.69 -13.78 16.67
N PRO A 100 26.31 -14.69 17.43
CA PRO A 100 26.27 -16.12 17.14
C PRO A 100 24.83 -16.64 16.95
N ALA A 101 24.61 -17.51 15.95
CA ALA A 101 23.27 -17.94 15.55
C ALA A 101 22.46 -18.65 16.66
N ASP A 102 23.15 -19.31 17.58
CA ASP A 102 22.62 -19.95 18.79
C ASP A 102 22.20 -18.94 19.88
N GLN A 103 22.75 -17.72 19.85
CA GLN A 103 22.41 -16.64 20.79
C GLN A 103 21.35 -15.68 20.26
N ILE A 104 20.97 -15.79 18.98
CA ILE A 104 19.88 -14.99 18.41
C ILE A 104 18.55 -15.47 19.01
N TYR A 105 17.75 -14.50 19.48
CA TYR A 105 16.39 -14.76 19.96
C TYR A 105 15.50 -15.24 18.80
N VAL A 106 14.84 -16.38 18.98
CA VAL A 106 13.88 -16.94 18.02
C VAL A 106 12.52 -16.97 18.70
N PRO A 107 11.50 -16.24 18.19
CA PRO A 107 10.19 -16.23 18.82
C PRO A 107 9.43 -17.53 18.54
N THR A 108 8.73 -18.04 19.55
CA THR A 108 7.71 -19.08 19.39
C THR A 108 6.42 -18.49 18.78
N PRO A 109 5.58 -19.32 18.12
CA PRO A 109 4.28 -18.86 17.60
C PRO A 109 3.37 -18.19 18.64
N GLU A 110 3.50 -18.53 19.91
CA GLU A 110 2.72 -18.01 21.04
C GLU A 110 3.18 -16.61 21.47
N GLU A 111 4.47 -16.32 21.33
CA GLU A 111 5.06 -15.01 21.65
C GLU A 111 4.71 -13.94 20.60
N ILE A 112 4.39 -14.37 19.37
CA ILE A 112 4.09 -13.46 18.26
C ILE A 112 2.71 -12.82 18.46
N LYS A 113 2.72 -11.51 18.67
CA LYS A 113 1.50 -10.69 18.79
C LYS A 113 0.98 -10.28 17.42
N TYR A 114 1.87 -9.85 16.53
CA TYR A 114 1.51 -9.39 15.19
C TYR A 114 2.54 -9.84 14.15
N THR A 115 2.10 -9.94 12.89
CA THR A 115 2.98 -10.14 11.73
C THR A 115 3.04 -8.88 10.87
N ILE A 116 4.14 -8.66 10.15
CA ILE A 116 4.21 -7.68 9.05
C ILE A 116 4.55 -8.37 7.75
N GLY A 117 3.76 -8.09 6.72
CA GLY A 117 4.01 -8.56 5.36
C GLY A 117 3.66 -10.04 5.17
N SER A 118 3.39 -10.38 3.92
CA SER A 118 2.94 -11.72 3.52
C SER A 118 3.40 -12.14 2.12
N LYS A 119 3.77 -11.18 1.25
CA LYS A 119 4.12 -11.46 -0.15
C LYS A 119 5.60 -11.80 -0.37
N TRP A 120 6.49 -10.87 -0.02
CA TRP A 120 7.93 -11.02 -0.28
C TRP A 120 8.68 -11.54 0.93
N LYS A 121 8.31 -11.01 2.09
CA LYS A 121 8.91 -11.32 3.38
C LYS A 121 7.90 -11.10 4.49
N GLN A 122 8.07 -11.86 5.56
CA GLN A 122 7.31 -11.70 6.78
C GLN A 122 8.26 -11.45 7.96
N ARG A 123 7.84 -10.56 8.85
CA ARG A 123 8.52 -10.28 10.12
C ARG A 123 7.53 -10.44 11.26
N PHE A 124 8.05 -10.78 12.43
CA PHE A 124 7.24 -11.12 13.58
C PHE A 124 7.44 -10.10 14.70
N ILE A 125 6.34 -9.63 15.29
CA ILE A 125 6.32 -8.65 16.37
C ILE A 125 6.03 -9.38 17.67
N VAL A 126 6.92 -9.18 18.64
CA VAL A 126 6.80 -9.68 20.01
C VAL A 126 6.70 -8.51 20.97
N GLU A 127 6.26 -8.79 22.19
CA GLU A 127 6.19 -7.80 23.27
C GLU A 127 7.26 -8.09 24.32
N LYS A 128 7.99 -7.06 24.73
CA LYS A 128 8.98 -7.11 25.81
C LYS A 128 8.79 -5.88 26.70
N ASN A 129 8.54 -6.09 27.99
CA ASN A 129 8.31 -5.02 28.97
C ASN A 129 7.25 -4.00 28.53
N GLY A 130 6.12 -4.48 27.99
CA GLY A 130 5.02 -3.64 27.51
C GLY A 130 5.31 -2.85 26.21
N THR A 131 6.44 -3.09 25.57
CA THR A 131 6.82 -2.45 24.29
C THR A 131 6.88 -3.50 23.18
N LEU A 132 6.30 -3.17 22.02
CA LEU A 132 6.35 -4.02 20.84
C LEU A 132 7.67 -3.85 20.10
N PHE A 133 8.29 -4.97 19.71
CA PHE A 133 9.54 -5.03 18.94
C PHE A 133 9.41 -6.00 17.78
N ILE A 134 10.14 -5.73 16.69
CA ILE A 134 10.32 -6.72 15.63
C ILE A 134 11.37 -7.71 16.12
N SER A 135 11.03 -9.00 16.17
CA SER A 135 11.98 -10.07 16.45
C SER A 135 13.15 -10.07 15.44
N PRO A 136 14.31 -10.64 15.79
CA PRO A 136 15.49 -10.57 14.94
C PRO A 136 15.48 -11.56 13.77
N VAL A 137 14.33 -12.18 13.49
CA VAL A 137 14.14 -13.21 12.48
C VAL A 137 13.14 -12.71 11.44
N GLN A 138 13.50 -12.84 10.16
CA GLN A 138 12.64 -12.54 9.03
C GLN A 138 12.55 -13.77 8.13
N TYR A 139 11.35 -14.06 7.64
CA TYR A 139 11.13 -15.07 6.63
C TYR A 139 11.08 -14.42 5.24
N ASN A 140 11.81 -14.96 4.26
CA ASN A 140 11.74 -14.57 2.85
C ASN A 140 10.93 -15.63 2.10
N ALA A 141 9.78 -15.24 1.55
CA ALA A 141 8.81 -16.17 0.97
C ALA A 141 9.27 -16.77 -0.36
N ASP A 142 9.98 -15.99 -1.17
CA ASP A 142 10.45 -16.42 -2.49
C ASP A 142 11.52 -17.51 -2.41
N THR A 143 12.43 -17.40 -1.43
CA THR A 143 13.53 -18.33 -1.24
C THR A 143 13.25 -19.43 -0.22
N ASP A 144 12.12 -19.34 0.50
CA ASP A 144 11.76 -20.23 1.61
C ASP A 144 12.87 -20.30 2.69
N LYS A 145 13.41 -19.12 3.05
CA LYS A 145 14.54 -18.98 3.98
C LYS A 145 14.31 -17.99 5.10
N PHE A 146 14.84 -18.34 6.27
CA PHE A 146 14.99 -17.39 7.37
C PHE A 146 16.29 -16.59 7.25
N VAL A 147 16.21 -15.30 7.50
CA VAL A 147 17.34 -14.37 7.51
C VAL A 147 17.33 -13.51 8.77
N ASN A 148 18.51 -13.02 9.17
CA ASN A 148 18.65 -12.14 10.32
C ASN A 148 18.07 -10.74 10.03
N TYR A 149 17.50 -10.11 11.04
CA TYR A 149 17.02 -8.74 11.00
C TYR A 149 17.37 -8.00 12.29
N HIS A 150 18.37 -7.12 12.26
CA HIS A 150 18.76 -6.36 13.46
C HIS A 150 19.07 -7.25 14.68
N GLU A 151 19.75 -8.38 14.47
CA GLU A 151 19.96 -9.41 15.50
C GLU A 151 20.68 -8.92 16.76
N ALA A 152 21.50 -7.88 16.63
CA ALA A 152 22.26 -7.29 17.74
C ALA A 152 21.52 -6.15 18.46
N ASP A 153 20.48 -5.55 17.86
CA ASP A 153 19.83 -4.33 18.37
C ASP A 153 18.30 -4.35 18.29
N TRP A 154 17.67 -5.50 18.04
CA TRP A 154 16.22 -5.61 17.81
C TRP A 154 15.36 -5.09 18.96
N ASP A 155 15.76 -5.35 20.21
CA ASP A 155 15.06 -4.95 21.42
C ASP A 155 15.33 -3.50 21.86
N LYS A 156 16.11 -2.76 21.06
CA LYS A 156 16.34 -1.31 21.21
C LYS A 156 15.60 -0.50 20.13
N ARG A 157 14.72 -1.17 19.37
CA ARG A 157 14.04 -0.61 18.19
C ARG A 157 12.53 -0.78 18.30
N PRO A 158 11.85 0.06 19.10
CA PRO A 158 10.40 -0.04 19.26
C PRO A 158 9.69 -0.03 17.90
N TRP A 159 8.83 -1.03 17.71
CA TRP A 159 8.09 -1.28 16.48
C TRP A 159 7.32 -0.04 16.02
N LEU A 160 6.53 0.56 16.92
CA LEU A 160 5.66 1.69 16.57
C LEU A 160 6.47 2.92 16.13
N LEU A 161 7.61 3.18 16.77
CA LEU A 161 8.49 4.29 16.41
C LEU A 161 9.10 4.10 15.01
N LYS A 162 9.52 2.88 14.68
CA LYS A 162 10.25 2.62 13.42
C LYS A 162 9.33 2.30 12.24
N CYS A 163 8.18 1.70 12.48
CA CYS A 163 7.37 1.09 11.43
C CYS A 163 5.86 1.33 11.59
N GLY A 164 5.39 1.68 12.80
CA GLY A 164 3.97 1.74 13.12
C GLY A 164 3.14 2.57 12.16
N GLY A 165 3.55 3.81 11.86
CA GLY A 165 2.71 4.70 11.05
C GLY A 165 2.55 4.32 9.57
N CYS A 166 3.37 3.38 9.07
CA CYS A 166 3.21 2.85 7.71
C CYS A 166 2.50 1.49 7.67
N HIS A 167 2.39 0.79 8.80
CA HIS A 167 1.90 -0.59 8.87
C HIS A 167 0.66 -0.76 9.78
N THR A 168 0.24 0.30 10.47
CA THR A 168 -0.94 0.35 11.34
C THR A 168 -1.63 1.69 11.17
N THR A 169 -2.85 1.82 11.69
CA THR A 169 -3.61 3.07 11.61
C THR A 169 -3.85 3.65 13.01
N GLY A 170 -3.78 4.99 13.11
CA GLY A 170 -4.03 5.71 14.37
C GLY A 170 -2.95 5.50 15.45
N VAL A 171 -1.67 5.51 15.07
CA VAL A 171 -0.55 5.34 16.02
C VAL A 171 -0.46 6.50 17.01
N ASP A 172 -0.41 6.16 18.28
CA ASP A 172 -0.08 7.03 19.41
C ASP A 172 1.25 6.55 20.02
N LEU A 173 2.33 7.32 19.77
CA LEU A 173 3.67 6.97 20.25
C LEU A 173 3.85 7.22 21.75
N GLU A 174 3.06 8.10 22.37
CA GLU A 174 3.13 8.35 23.80
C GLU A 174 2.51 7.20 24.57
N LYS A 175 1.35 6.73 24.10
CA LYS A 175 0.62 5.61 24.72
C LYS A 175 1.09 4.24 24.25
N GLN A 176 2.00 4.17 23.27
CA GLN A 176 2.42 2.94 22.59
C GLN A 176 1.23 2.11 22.08
N LYS A 177 0.25 2.79 21.48
CA LYS A 177 -0.99 2.17 20.98
C LYS A 177 -1.23 2.51 19.52
N PHE A 178 -2.12 1.75 18.90
CA PHE A 178 -2.68 2.00 17.58
C PHE A 178 -4.13 1.52 17.57
N ILE A 179 -4.92 1.97 16.60
CA ILE A 179 -6.35 1.65 16.52
C ILE A 179 -6.57 0.32 15.81
N GLU A 180 -5.87 0.07 14.71
CA GLU A 180 -6.00 -1.18 13.96
C GLU A 180 -4.65 -1.62 13.35
N PRO A 181 -4.35 -2.93 13.35
CA PRO A 181 -3.10 -3.47 12.82
C PRO A 181 -3.19 -3.62 11.30
N ALA A 182 -3.53 -2.55 10.58
CA ALA A 182 -3.61 -2.54 9.12
C ALA A 182 -3.36 -1.13 8.58
N VAL A 183 -3.07 -1.02 7.28
CA VAL A 183 -3.24 0.24 6.55
C VAL A 183 -4.73 0.34 6.21
N GLY A 184 -5.50 0.87 7.15
CA GLY A 184 -6.95 0.96 7.07
C GLY A 184 -7.45 2.25 6.43
N CYS A 185 -8.78 2.43 6.44
CA CYS A 185 -9.46 3.54 5.77
C CYS A 185 -8.84 4.89 6.17
N GLU A 186 -8.65 5.10 7.46
CA GLU A 186 -8.22 6.38 8.03
C GLU A 186 -6.72 6.67 7.82
N ALA A 187 -5.92 5.68 7.39
CA ALA A 187 -4.54 5.94 6.97
C ALA A 187 -4.48 6.80 5.70
N CYS A 188 -5.49 6.67 4.81
CA CYS A 188 -5.62 7.45 3.59
C CYS A 188 -6.63 8.59 3.71
N HIS A 189 -7.68 8.41 4.51
CA HIS A 189 -8.78 9.35 4.66
C HIS A 189 -8.64 10.29 5.88
N GLY A 190 -7.69 10.01 6.78
CA GLY A 190 -7.53 10.72 8.05
C GLY A 190 -8.57 10.28 9.10
N PRO A 191 -8.50 10.85 10.31
CA PRO A 191 -9.38 10.45 11.41
C PRO A 191 -10.85 10.80 11.11
N GLY A 192 -11.73 9.82 11.25
CA GLY A 192 -13.10 9.83 10.77
C GLY A 192 -14.18 10.08 11.82
N SER A 193 -13.84 10.34 13.10
CA SER A 193 -14.86 10.47 14.16
C SER A 193 -15.98 11.47 13.86
N TRP A 194 -15.65 12.63 13.29
CA TRP A 194 -16.66 13.62 12.89
C TRP A 194 -17.51 13.14 11.73
N HIS A 195 -16.92 12.44 10.76
CA HIS A 195 -17.64 11.88 9.62
C HIS A 195 -18.59 10.77 10.05
N TYR A 196 -18.13 9.90 10.95
CA TYR A 196 -18.92 8.81 11.51
C TYR A 196 -20.10 9.31 12.35
N ALA A 197 -19.89 10.35 13.17
CA ALA A 197 -20.91 10.91 14.04
C ALA A 197 -21.94 11.81 13.33
N SER A 198 -21.63 12.35 12.15
CA SER A 198 -22.53 13.25 11.41
C SER A 198 -22.96 12.65 10.06
N PRO A 199 -24.01 11.82 10.02
CA PRO A 199 -24.52 11.26 8.76
C PRO A 199 -25.31 12.25 7.90
N THR A 200 -25.64 13.45 8.41
CA THR A 200 -26.52 14.41 7.71
C THR A 200 -25.76 15.35 6.77
N THR A 201 -26.38 15.67 5.64
CA THR A 201 -25.84 16.54 4.56
C THR A 201 -25.52 17.97 5.01
N GLU A 202 -26.14 18.46 6.09
CA GLU A 202 -25.96 19.83 6.60
C GLU A 202 -24.54 20.07 7.12
N PHE A 203 -23.97 19.10 7.84
CA PHE A 203 -22.59 19.15 8.35
C PHE A 203 -21.56 19.23 7.21
N TYR A 204 -21.83 18.55 6.09
CA TYR A 204 -20.94 18.51 4.93
C TYR A 204 -20.96 19.76 4.06
N LYS A 205 -21.96 20.66 4.22
CA LYS A 205 -22.06 21.88 3.40
C LYS A 205 -20.91 22.86 3.67
N ASN A 206 -20.39 22.89 4.90
CA ASN A 206 -19.44 23.92 5.34
C ASN A 206 -18.02 23.40 5.64
N GLN A 207 -17.83 22.11 5.95
CA GLN A 207 -16.49 21.53 6.15
C GLN A 207 -16.41 20.04 5.76
N PRO A 208 -15.30 19.58 5.14
CA PRO A 208 -15.09 18.15 4.95
C PRO A 208 -14.80 17.47 6.30
N ALA A 209 -15.78 16.70 6.77
CA ALA A 209 -15.70 15.86 7.98
C ALA A 209 -14.50 14.90 7.95
N ILE A 210 -14.16 14.38 6.77
CA ILE A 210 -13.05 13.48 6.47
C ILE A 210 -12.48 13.82 5.09
N ILE A 211 -11.20 13.51 4.81
CA ILE A 211 -10.64 13.80 3.49
C ILE A 211 -11.06 12.72 2.48
N ASN A 212 -11.32 13.15 1.25
CA ASN A 212 -11.39 12.26 0.11
C ASN A 212 -10.19 12.54 -0.81
N PRO A 213 -9.20 11.63 -0.93
CA PRO A 213 -8.03 11.83 -1.78
C PRO A 213 -8.37 12.15 -3.24
N ALA A 214 -9.51 11.68 -3.78
CA ALA A 214 -9.94 11.98 -5.14
C ALA A 214 -10.37 13.44 -5.35
N LYS A 215 -10.68 14.17 -4.26
CA LYS A 215 -11.02 15.60 -4.29
C LYS A 215 -9.82 16.51 -4.03
N LEU A 216 -8.63 15.94 -3.76
CA LEU A 216 -7.41 16.72 -3.54
C LEU A 216 -6.77 17.10 -4.88
N THR A 217 -5.97 18.17 -4.88
CA THR A 217 -5.08 18.44 -6.01
C THR A 217 -4.14 17.26 -6.21
N LYS A 218 -3.84 16.92 -7.46
CA LYS A 218 -3.09 15.69 -7.82
C LYS A 218 -1.78 15.55 -7.04
N GLY A 219 -1.03 16.65 -6.89
CA GLY A 219 0.22 16.67 -6.13
C GLY A 219 0.07 16.41 -4.63
N VAL A 220 -1.06 16.80 -4.02
CA VAL A 220 -1.35 16.51 -2.61
C VAL A 220 -1.93 15.10 -2.45
N ALA A 221 -2.75 14.63 -3.40
CA ALA A 221 -3.29 13.27 -3.39
C ALA A 221 -2.18 12.21 -3.35
N VAL A 222 -1.14 12.36 -4.18
CA VAL A 222 -0.01 11.43 -4.23
C VAL A 222 0.82 11.42 -2.94
N GLN A 223 0.83 12.52 -2.18
CA GLN A 223 1.53 12.60 -0.90
C GLN A 223 0.90 11.70 0.17
N VAL A 224 -0.38 11.33 0.03
CA VAL A 224 -1.02 10.32 0.89
C VAL A 224 -0.29 8.98 0.72
N CYS A 225 -0.04 8.56 -0.52
CA CYS A 225 0.75 7.36 -0.83
C CYS A 225 2.22 7.53 -0.40
N GLY A 226 2.79 8.70 -0.68
CA GLY A 226 4.15 9.08 -0.31
C GLY A 226 4.41 9.13 1.20
N SER A 227 3.39 9.11 2.05
CA SER A 227 3.57 8.99 3.50
C SER A 227 4.19 7.65 3.92
N CYS A 228 3.99 6.61 3.10
CA CYS A 228 4.46 5.25 3.36
C CYS A 228 5.37 4.71 2.24
N HIS A 229 5.05 4.98 0.98
CA HIS A 229 5.82 4.55 -0.20
C HIS A 229 7.02 5.47 -0.47
N ASN A 230 7.74 5.80 0.59
CA ASN A 230 8.84 6.75 0.59
C ASN A 230 9.93 6.32 1.58
N ARG A 231 11.12 6.90 1.47
CA ARG A 231 12.24 6.63 2.37
C ARG A 231 12.94 7.93 2.73
N GLY A 232 13.20 8.12 4.01
CA GLY A 232 13.74 9.37 4.49
C GLY A 232 13.80 9.44 6.00
N LYS A 233 13.71 10.67 6.51
CA LYS A 233 13.75 10.98 7.94
C LYS A 233 12.55 11.83 8.31
N ALA A 234 11.90 11.48 9.42
CA ALA A 234 10.87 12.32 10.02
C ALA A 234 11.46 13.65 10.47
N THR A 235 10.74 14.75 10.21
CA THR A 235 11.17 16.11 10.58
C THR A 235 10.63 16.55 11.94
N LYS A 236 9.49 15.98 12.37
CA LYS A 236 8.79 16.34 13.60
C LYS A 236 9.02 15.39 14.77
N HIS A 237 9.68 14.25 14.54
CA HIS A 237 10.01 13.30 15.59
C HIS A 237 11.33 12.60 15.31
N LYS A 238 12.35 12.87 16.14
CA LYS A 238 13.69 12.28 15.96
C LYS A 238 13.62 10.76 16.03
N GLY A 239 14.32 10.09 15.12
CA GLY A 239 14.44 8.63 15.09
C GLY A 239 13.21 7.87 14.60
N ALA A 240 12.10 8.53 14.29
CA ALA A 240 10.93 7.87 13.70
C ALA A 240 11.19 7.49 12.23
N GLY A 241 10.71 6.32 11.83
CA GLY A 241 10.86 5.81 10.46
C GLY A 241 9.81 6.33 9.47
N TRP A 242 8.81 7.05 9.95
CA TRP A 242 7.59 7.44 9.23
C TRP A 242 7.20 8.89 9.58
N PRO A 243 6.33 9.56 8.81
CA PRO A 243 6.01 10.98 8.98
C PRO A 243 5.10 11.26 10.18
N VAL A 244 5.65 11.23 11.40
CA VAL A 244 4.89 11.46 12.64
C VAL A 244 4.13 12.79 12.61
N GLY A 245 2.81 12.73 12.83
CA GLY A 245 1.92 13.89 12.82
C GLY A 245 1.37 14.27 11.44
N TYR A 246 1.81 13.61 10.37
CA TYR A 246 1.21 13.78 9.05
C TYR A 246 -0.25 13.33 9.06
N LYS A 247 -1.11 14.11 8.43
CA LYS A 247 -2.50 13.76 8.17
C LYS A 247 -2.78 13.93 6.67
N PRO A 248 -3.52 13.02 6.03
CA PRO A 248 -3.90 13.14 4.62
C PRO A 248 -4.45 14.52 4.28
N GLY A 249 -4.03 15.06 3.13
CA GLY A 249 -4.35 16.43 2.70
C GLY A 249 -3.33 17.50 3.14
N ARG A 250 -2.38 17.18 4.03
CA ARG A 250 -1.27 18.09 4.38
C ARG A 250 -0.08 17.93 3.43
N ALA A 251 0.82 18.90 3.44
CA ALA A 251 2.11 18.80 2.75
C ALA A 251 3.06 17.84 3.50
N LEU A 252 3.38 16.71 2.88
CA LEU A 252 4.25 15.66 3.42
C LEU A 252 5.66 16.16 3.72
N GLY A 253 6.20 17.07 2.90
CA GLY A 253 7.56 17.62 3.07
C GLY A 253 7.78 18.30 4.43
N SER A 254 6.72 18.79 5.07
CA SER A 254 6.78 19.36 6.42
C SER A 254 6.99 18.32 7.53
N TYR A 255 6.73 17.03 7.24
CA TYR A 255 6.77 15.91 8.19
C TYR A 255 7.85 14.86 7.84
N TYR A 256 8.29 14.82 6.59
CA TYR A 256 9.24 13.83 6.10
C TYR A 256 10.16 14.43 5.05
N LYS A 257 11.46 14.23 5.24
CA LYS A 257 12.49 14.60 4.28
C LYS A 257 13.02 13.35 3.60
N GLU A 258 12.87 13.26 2.28
CA GLU A 258 13.31 12.10 1.51
C GLU A 258 14.83 11.97 1.50
N THR A 259 15.28 10.74 1.27
CA THR A 259 16.69 10.39 1.09
C THR A 259 17.13 10.60 -0.36
N SER A 260 18.44 10.70 -0.58
CA SER A 260 19.07 10.77 -1.91
C SER A 260 20.48 10.19 -1.89
N TYR A 261 21.01 9.83 -3.06
CA TYR A 261 22.40 9.40 -3.20
C TYR A 261 23.35 10.53 -2.81
N ALA A 262 23.10 11.74 -3.30
CA ALA A 262 23.85 12.96 -2.98
C ALA A 262 23.85 13.29 -1.48
N ALA A 263 22.78 12.94 -0.74
CA ALA A 263 22.71 13.09 0.71
C ALA A 263 23.41 11.95 1.49
N GLY A 264 24.10 11.05 0.78
CA GLY A 264 24.92 9.98 1.35
C GLY A 264 24.24 8.62 1.48
N ASP A 265 22.99 8.44 1.02
CA ASP A 265 22.29 7.15 1.11
C ASP A 265 22.61 6.21 -0.07
N LYS A 266 23.89 5.88 -0.21
CA LYS A 266 24.41 4.97 -1.24
C LYS A 266 23.91 3.53 -1.09
N LYS A 267 23.31 3.20 0.07
CA LYS A 267 22.75 1.87 0.35
C LYS A 267 21.40 1.68 -0.33
N HIS A 268 20.57 2.72 -0.38
CA HIS A 268 19.20 2.62 -0.89
C HIS A 268 18.97 3.44 -2.16
N MET A 269 20.00 4.13 -2.67
CA MET A 269 19.96 4.91 -3.90
C MET A 269 21.11 4.48 -4.81
N TYR A 270 20.86 4.44 -6.12
CA TYR A 270 21.89 4.37 -7.14
C TYR A 270 22.52 5.75 -7.39
N PRO A 271 23.73 5.83 -7.98
CA PRO A 271 24.40 7.09 -8.29
C PRO A 271 23.59 8.07 -9.16
N ASN A 272 22.71 7.55 -10.02
CA ASN A 272 21.76 8.34 -10.82
C ASN A 272 20.49 8.75 -10.04
N GLU A 273 20.52 8.64 -8.72
CA GLU A 273 19.41 8.91 -7.82
C GLU A 273 18.24 7.93 -7.94
N TYR A 274 18.32 6.82 -8.67
CA TYR A 274 17.21 5.87 -8.73
C TYR A 274 17.15 4.98 -7.50
N SER A 275 15.96 4.48 -7.19
CA SER A 275 15.74 3.68 -5.99
C SER A 275 16.42 2.31 -6.09
N LYS A 276 17.13 1.93 -5.03
CA LYS A 276 17.79 0.62 -4.86
C LYS A 276 17.15 -0.24 -3.76
N GLY A 277 16.35 0.36 -2.88
CA GLY A 277 15.69 -0.29 -1.75
C GLY A 277 14.17 -0.33 -1.84
N HIS A 278 13.57 -0.93 -0.81
CA HIS A 278 12.12 -1.04 -0.69
C HIS A 278 11.44 0.28 -0.31
N HIS A 279 10.16 0.41 -0.73
CA HIS A 279 9.21 1.51 -0.52
C HIS A 279 9.73 2.90 -0.95
N GLN A 280 10.18 3.03 -2.21
CA GLN A 280 10.67 4.30 -2.74
C GLN A 280 9.93 4.76 -4.01
N GLN A 281 8.74 4.19 -4.27
CA GLN A 281 7.94 4.52 -5.45
C GLN A 281 7.62 6.01 -5.56
N TYR A 282 7.42 6.71 -4.45
CA TYR A 282 7.20 8.16 -4.45
C TYR A 282 8.45 8.96 -4.86
N ILE A 283 9.65 8.49 -4.48
CA ILE A 283 10.93 9.12 -4.85
C ILE A 283 11.16 8.97 -6.35
N ASP A 284 10.91 7.76 -6.89
CA ASP A 284 11.00 7.47 -8.32
C ASP A 284 9.95 8.25 -9.11
N TRP A 285 8.68 8.22 -8.69
CA TRP A 285 7.58 8.94 -9.35
C TRP A 285 7.89 10.44 -9.47
N LYS A 286 8.45 11.06 -8.43
CA LYS A 286 8.84 12.48 -8.43
C LYS A 286 9.82 12.85 -9.56
N LYS A 287 10.59 11.88 -10.08
CA LYS A 287 11.57 12.06 -11.16
C LYS A 287 10.99 11.77 -12.54
N SER A 288 9.81 11.17 -12.60
CA SER A 288 9.19 10.74 -13.85
C SER A 288 8.49 11.88 -14.59
N VAL A 289 8.33 11.70 -15.90
CA VAL A 289 7.46 12.54 -16.75
C VAL A 289 6.01 12.48 -16.26
N HIS A 290 5.56 11.34 -15.72
CA HIS A 290 4.23 11.20 -15.11
C HIS A 290 3.96 12.22 -14.01
N LYS A 291 4.96 12.55 -13.16
CA LYS A 291 4.79 13.63 -12.18
C LYS A 291 4.64 15.00 -12.85
N LYS A 292 5.40 15.26 -13.93
CA LYS A 292 5.34 16.53 -14.67
C LYS A 292 3.96 16.74 -15.30
N GLU A 293 3.40 15.68 -15.87
CA GLU A 293 2.07 15.68 -16.51
C GLU A 293 0.92 15.47 -15.50
N GLY A 294 1.22 15.36 -14.22
CA GLY A 294 0.22 15.23 -13.15
C GLY A 294 -0.50 13.88 -13.11
N VAL A 295 0.11 12.80 -13.58
CA VAL A 295 -0.39 11.43 -13.40
C VAL A 295 -0.16 10.99 -11.94
N THR A 296 -1.20 10.49 -11.27
CA THR A 296 -1.15 10.07 -9.86
C THR A 296 -0.97 8.56 -9.72
N CYS A 297 -0.62 8.08 -8.52
CA CYS A 297 -0.56 6.64 -8.24
C CYS A 297 -1.89 5.94 -8.54
N THR A 298 -3.01 6.60 -8.22
CA THR A 298 -4.37 6.07 -8.41
C THR A 298 -4.83 6.04 -9.86
N ALA A 299 -4.09 6.66 -10.79
CA ALA A 299 -4.37 6.53 -12.21
C ALA A 299 -4.08 5.11 -12.74
N CYS A 300 -3.18 4.38 -12.08
CA CYS A 300 -2.82 3.01 -12.44
C CYS A 300 -3.16 1.99 -11.33
N HIS A 301 -3.10 2.40 -10.06
CA HIS A 301 -3.35 1.52 -8.91
C HIS A 301 -4.71 1.81 -8.26
N SER A 302 -5.61 0.85 -8.35
CA SER A 302 -6.85 0.86 -7.57
C SER A 302 -6.56 0.52 -6.10
N THR A 303 -7.04 1.36 -5.17
CA THR A 303 -6.96 1.10 -3.73
C THR A 303 -8.22 0.43 -3.19
N HIS A 304 -9.35 0.66 -3.86
CA HIS A 304 -10.66 0.07 -3.62
C HIS A 304 -11.28 -0.23 -4.98
N ALA A 305 -12.11 -1.27 -5.07
CA ALA A 305 -12.91 -1.59 -6.24
C ALA A 305 -13.54 -0.30 -6.77
N HIS A 306 -13.16 0.06 -7.99
CA HIS A 306 -13.93 1.01 -8.75
C HIS A 306 -15.08 0.25 -9.40
N GLU A 307 -16.24 0.90 -9.44
CA GLU A 307 -17.39 0.63 -10.29
C GLU A 307 -16.94 0.58 -11.77
N LEU A 308 -16.26 -0.51 -12.18
CA LEU A 308 -15.85 -0.74 -13.57
C LEU A 308 -17.05 -0.89 -14.54
N GLU A 309 -18.28 -0.77 -14.05
CA GLU A 309 -19.48 -0.66 -14.88
C GLU A 309 -19.80 0.78 -15.34
N LYS A 310 -19.40 1.83 -14.61
CA LYS A 310 -19.84 3.20 -14.98
C LYS A 310 -19.08 3.81 -16.15
N SER A 311 -17.84 3.39 -16.42
CA SER A 311 -17.06 3.98 -17.54
C SER A 311 -17.39 3.37 -18.91
N LYS A 312 -17.98 2.17 -18.98
CA LYS A 312 -18.37 1.55 -20.26
C LYS A 312 -19.84 1.80 -20.65
N LEU A 313 -20.74 2.07 -19.70
CA LEU A 313 -22.15 2.33 -20.01
C LEU A 313 -22.46 3.80 -20.34
N TRP A 314 -21.71 4.78 -19.79
CA TRP A 314 -21.98 6.20 -20.10
C TRP A 314 -21.57 6.60 -21.52
N GLN A 315 -20.56 5.96 -22.11
CA GLN A 315 -20.12 6.25 -23.48
C GLN A 315 -21.09 5.73 -24.56
N ALA A 316 -22.11 4.94 -24.19
CA ALA A 316 -23.05 4.33 -25.12
C ALA A 316 -24.52 4.72 -24.88
N GLY A 317 -24.81 5.80 -24.13
CA GLY A 317 -26.17 6.37 -24.05
C GLY A 317 -27.28 5.41 -23.58
N GLY A 318 -26.95 4.35 -22.84
CA GLY A 318 -27.89 3.30 -22.44
C GLY A 318 -28.44 3.51 -21.02
N ALA A 319 -29.77 3.49 -20.89
CA ALA A 319 -30.47 3.44 -19.62
C ALA A 319 -30.03 2.24 -18.76
N GLN A 320 -30.04 2.41 -17.43
CA GLN A 320 -29.77 1.31 -16.50
C GLN A 320 -30.89 0.25 -16.56
N PRO A 321 -30.60 -1.06 -16.53
CA PRO A 321 -31.62 -2.06 -16.26
C PRO A 321 -31.93 -2.07 -14.76
N GLU A 322 -33.21 -1.96 -14.43
CA GLU A 322 -33.72 -2.20 -13.09
C GLU A 322 -33.44 -3.67 -12.71
N GLY A 323 -32.61 -3.90 -11.67
CA GLY A 323 -32.36 -5.24 -11.11
C GLY A 323 -30.93 -5.79 -11.15
N GLY A 324 -29.90 -4.98 -11.46
CA GLY A 324 -28.50 -5.45 -11.50
C GLY A 324 -27.91 -5.83 -10.13
N THR A 325 -27.50 -7.08 -9.97
CA THR A 325 -26.66 -7.55 -8.85
C THR A 325 -25.32 -6.82 -8.84
N TRP A 326 -24.96 -6.21 -7.71
CA TRP A 326 -23.67 -5.55 -7.48
C TRP A 326 -22.49 -6.54 -7.62
N HIS A 327 -21.89 -6.63 -8.80
CA HIS A 327 -20.62 -7.34 -8.97
C HIS A 327 -19.48 -6.38 -8.59
N SER A 328 -19.04 -6.48 -7.34
CA SER A 328 -17.79 -5.83 -6.92
C SER A 328 -16.61 -6.59 -7.52
N THR A 329 -16.05 -6.08 -8.62
CA THR A 329 -14.72 -6.52 -9.06
C THR A 329 -13.70 -6.12 -7.99
N PRO A 330 -12.94 -7.07 -7.40
CA PRO A 330 -11.91 -6.72 -6.43
C PRO A 330 -10.97 -5.64 -6.98
N ALA A 331 -10.41 -4.77 -6.13
CA ALA A 331 -9.36 -3.80 -6.50
C ALA A 331 -8.15 -4.42 -7.25
N ASN A 332 -8.05 -5.75 -7.27
CA ASN A 332 -7.01 -6.56 -7.88
C ASN A 332 -7.52 -7.47 -9.02
N THR A 333 -8.56 -7.10 -9.77
CA THR A 333 -8.85 -7.87 -10.99
C THR A 333 -7.66 -7.81 -11.94
N TRP A 334 -7.01 -8.96 -12.12
CA TRP A 334 -5.89 -9.18 -13.05
C TRP A 334 -6.18 -8.67 -14.49
N ALA A 335 -7.45 -8.46 -14.83
CA ALA A 335 -7.93 -7.96 -16.11
C ALA A 335 -7.24 -6.66 -16.57
N ASP A 336 -6.86 -5.77 -15.63
CA ASP A 336 -6.20 -4.48 -15.89
C ASP A 336 -4.77 -4.42 -15.31
N SER A 337 -4.10 -5.57 -15.14
CA SER A 337 -2.75 -5.62 -14.57
C SER A 337 -1.64 -5.68 -15.63
N GLY A 338 -0.47 -5.12 -15.31
CA GLY A 338 0.69 -5.09 -16.21
C GLY A 338 0.54 -4.04 -17.31
N ASP A 339 0.92 -4.40 -18.55
CA ASP A 339 1.03 -3.45 -19.67
C ASP A 339 -0.28 -2.78 -20.06
N LYS A 340 -1.43 -3.42 -19.79
CA LYS A 340 -2.73 -2.83 -20.04
C LYS A 340 -2.91 -1.48 -19.33
N GLN A 341 -2.28 -1.30 -18.16
CA GLN A 341 -2.29 -0.01 -17.45
C GLN A 341 -1.58 1.08 -18.25
N CYS A 342 -0.48 0.73 -18.91
CA CYS A 342 0.26 1.66 -19.77
C CYS A 342 -0.58 2.00 -21.01
N LEU A 343 -1.20 1.00 -21.63
CA LEU A 343 -1.94 1.14 -22.89
C LEU A 343 -3.24 1.96 -22.77
N ASN A 344 -3.72 2.25 -21.55
CA ASN A 344 -4.83 3.18 -21.33
C ASN A 344 -4.52 4.61 -21.81
N CYS A 345 -3.24 4.98 -21.83
CA CYS A 345 -2.78 6.30 -22.30
C CYS A 345 -1.75 6.18 -23.43
N HIS A 346 -0.91 5.16 -23.40
CA HIS A 346 0.18 4.96 -24.35
C HIS A 346 -0.25 4.03 -25.50
N VAL A 347 -0.98 4.59 -26.47
CA VAL A 347 -1.33 3.85 -27.68
C VAL A 347 -0.09 3.69 -28.55
N GLN A 348 0.37 2.45 -28.72
CA GLN A 348 1.45 2.15 -29.65
C GLN A 348 0.91 2.10 -31.07
N VAL A 349 1.00 3.22 -31.79
CA VAL A 349 0.51 3.32 -33.18
C VAL A 349 1.41 2.61 -34.18
N ASN A 350 2.73 2.61 -33.96
CA ASN A 350 3.72 1.91 -34.79
C ASN A 350 4.75 1.19 -33.91
N LYS A 351 5.25 0.03 -34.35
CA LYS A 351 6.37 -0.66 -33.69
C LYS A 351 7.70 -0.12 -34.22
N THR A 352 8.34 0.72 -33.43
CA THR A 352 9.63 1.34 -33.76
C THR A 352 10.71 0.96 -32.76
N ALA A 353 11.96 1.00 -33.21
CA ALA A 353 13.20 0.77 -32.47
C ALA A 353 13.18 -0.58 -31.76
N VAL A 354 13.48 -0.60 -30.47
CA VAL A 354 13.43 -1.81 -29.66
C VAL A 354 12.05 -2.49 -29.69
N HIS A 355 10.96 -1.76 -29.92
CA HIS A 355 9.64 -2.38 -30.01
C HIS A 355 9.40 -3.16 -31.31
N SER A 356 10.18 -2.92 -32.39
CA SER A 356 10.04 -3.67 -33.64
C SER A 356 10.65 -5.07 -33.57
N ILE A 357 11.68 -5.24 -32.74
CA ILE A 357 12.42 -6.50 -32.60
C ILE A 357 11.96 -7.36 -31.42
N HIS A 358 11.15 -6.81 -30.50
CA HIS A 358 10.62 -7.56 -29.36
C HIS A 358 9.16 -7.93 -29.58
N THR A 359 8.92 -9.22 -29.86
CA THR A 359 7.57 -9.80 -29.96
C THR A 359 6.93 -10.08 -28.59
N PHE A 360 7.74 -10.18 -27.52
CA PHE A 360 7.31 -10.51 -26.15
C PHE A 360 7.69 -9.44 -25.10
N GLY A 361 8.08 -8.25 -25.54
CA GLY A 361 8.50 -7.16 -24.64
C GLY A 361 7.32 -6.52 -23.92
N LYS A 362 7.20 -6.78 -22.61
CA LYS A 362 6.23 -6.08 -21.77
C LYS A 362 6.70 -4.66 -21.48
N CYS A 363 5.82 -3.66 -21.57
CA CYS A 363 6.11 -2.26 -21.23
C CYS A 363 6.81 -2.16 -19.87
N VAL A 364 6.26 -2.86 -18.86
CA VAL A 364 6.81 -2.86 -17.49
C VAL A 364 8.17 -3.56 -17.37
N GLY A 365 8.52 -4.43 -18.32
CA GLY A 365 9.82 -5.11 -18.33
C GLY A 365 10.96 -4.15 -18.64
N CYS A 366 10.76 -3.27 -19.64
CA CYS A 366 11.77 -2.30 -20.05
C CYS A 366 11.67 -0.99 -19.29
N HIS A 367 10.47 -0.44 -19.11
CA HIS A 367 10.27 0.91 -18.56
C HIS A 367 10.09 0.95 -17.05
N MET A 368 9.88 -0.19 -16.41
CA MET A 368 9.81 -0.31 -14.95
C MET A 368 10.73 -1.44 -14.46
N PRO A 369 12.03 -1.43 -14.81
CA PRO A 369 12.88 -2.59 -14.56
C PRO A 369 12.98 -2.91 -13.06
N ARG A 370 13.20 -4.20 -12.77
CA ARG A 370 13.31 -4.74 -11.43
C ARG A 370 14.70 -4.47 -10.83
N ILE A 371 14.93 -3.22 -10.45
CA ILE A 371 16.25 -2.73 -9.98
C ILE A 371 16.34 -2.55 -8.46
N ALA A 372 15.22 -2.62 -7.76
CA ALA A 372 15.13 -2.36 -6.33
C ALA A 372 14.94 -3.66 -5.53
N LYS A 373 15.48 -3.67 -4.30
CA LYS A 373 15.47 -4.83 -3.40
C LYS A 373 14.46 -4.71 -2.26
N SER A 374 13.64 -5.75 -2.05
CA SER A 374 12.78 -5.91 -0.87
C SER A 374 13.29 -6.99 0.08
N ALA A 375 13.11 -8.24 -0.29
CA ALA A 375 13.65 -9.42 0.37
C ALA A 375 14.92 -9.86 -0.40
N GLU A 376 14.76 -10.04 -1.71
CA GLU A 376 15.77 -10.37 -2.68
C GLU A 376 15.98 -9.24 -3.70
N SER A 377 17.07 -9.34 -4.45
CA SER A 377 17.40 -8.36 -5.48
C SER A 377 16.45 -8.49 -6.65
N GLY A 378 15.84 -7.39 -7.09
CA GLY A 378 14.91 -7.39 -8.21
C GLY A 378 13.46 -7.72 -7.86
N ASP A 379 13.09 -7.68 -6.58
CA ASP A 379 11.69 -7.90 -6.15
C ASP A 379 10.74 -6.78 -6.58
N ILE A 380 11.29 -5.58 -6.82
CA ILE A 380 10.50 -4.35 -6.97
C ILE A 380 10.81 -3.67 -8.31
N HIS A 381 9.73 -3.37 -9.04
CA HIS A 381 9.74 -2.53 -10.24
C HIS A 381 10.02 -1.06 -9.89
N SER A 382 10.95 -0.43 -10.62
CA SER A 382 11.16 1.02 -10.52
C SER A 382 9.93 1.78 -11.02
N HIS A 383 9.70 2.97 -10.45
CA HIS A 383 8.62 3.88 -10.85
C HIS A 383 9.16 5.16 -11.49
N VAL A 384 10.35 5.10 -12.11
CA VAL A 384 10.88 6.21 -12.92
C VAL A 384 10.27 6.23 -14.33
N PHE A 385 9.69 5.10 -14.76
CA PHE A 385 8.98 4.92 -16.05
C PHE A 385 9.84 5.16 -17.30
N THR A 386 11.16 5.00 -17.19
CA THR A 386 12.09 5.07 -18.31
C THR A 386 12.84 3.76 -18.47
N ALA A 387 13.17 3.42 -19.71
CA ALA A 387 14.14 2.36 -19.95
C ALA A 387 15.51 2.84 -19.47
N LEU A 388 16.24 1.94 -18.81
CA LEU A 388 17.62 2.16 -18.38
C LEU A 388 18.54 1.58 -19.43
N LEU A 389 19.42 2.41 -19.97
CA LEU A 389 20.20 2.06 -21.15
C LEU A 389 21.50 1.35 -20.76
N PRO A 390 22.01 0.41 -21.57
CA PRO A 390 23.31 -0.24 -21.33
C PRO A 390 24.47 0.75 -21.21
N GLU A 391 24.42 1.89 -21.91
CA GLU A 391 25.43 2.95 -21.79
C GLU A 391 25.57 3.52 -20.38
N ASP A 392 24.47 3.61 -19.61
CA ASP A 392 24.52 4.07 -18.22
C ASP A 392 25.29 3.07 -17.34
N THR A 393 25.12 1.77 -17.60
CA THR A 393 25.85 0.70 -16.92
C THR A 393 27.32 0.67 -17.33
N ILE A 394 27.64 0.97 -18.59
CA ILE A 394 29.03 1.06 -19.08
C ILE A 394 29.73 2.25 -18.39
N ALA A 395 29.07 3.40 -18.32
CA ALA A 395 29.61 4.58 -17.66
C ALA A 395 29.75 4.37 -16.14
N ASN A 396 28.83 3.64 -15.52
CA ASN A 396 28.89 3.28 -14.11
C ASN A 396 28.33 1.88 -13.85
N PRO A 397 29.19 0.87 -13.60
CA PRO A 397 28.77 -0.52 -13.39
C PRO A 397 27.85 -0.75 -12.18
N GLU A 398 27.71 0.22 -11.27
CA GLU A 398 26.75 0.14 -10.17
C GLU A 398 25.30 0.39 -10.62
N ILE A 399 25.09 1.01 -11.78
CA ILE A 399 23.77 1.35 -12.32
C ILE A 399 23.28 0.18 -13.19
N PRO A 400 22.16 -0.47 -12.84
CA PRO A 400 21.58 -1.51 -13.67
C PRO A 400 20.91 -0.93 -14.92
N ASN A 401 20.82 -1.74 -15.98
CA ASN A 401 20.04 -1.43 -17.18
C ASN A 401 18.83 -2.37 -17.32
N SER A 402 17.90 -1.98 -18.18
CA SER A 402 16.68 -2.75 -18.43
C SER A 402 16.91 -4.00 -19.28
N CYS A 403 17.99 -4.04 -20.05
CA CYS A 403 18.24 -5.05 -21.07
C CYS A 403 18.82 -6.34 -20.47
N GLN A 404 19.78 -6.23 -19.55
CA GLN A 404 20.46 -7.36 -18.90
C GLN A 404 19.57 -8.13 -17.90
N ALA A 405 18.29 -7.78 -17.76
CA ALA A 405 17.34 -8.65 -17.09
C ALA A 405 17.00 -9.89 -17.94
N CYS A 406 17.03 -9.75 -19.28
CA CYS A 406 16.74 -10.81 -20.24
C CYS A 406 18.00 -11.19 -21.05
N HIS A 407 18.81 -10.20 -21.42
CA HIS A 407 20.06 -10.34 -22.17
C HIS A 407 21.24 -10.57 -21.22
N LYS A 408 21.12 -11.59 -20.39
CA LYS A 408 22.19 -12.00 -19.46
C LYS A 408 22.45 -13.48 -19.63
N HIS A 409 22.92 -13.84 -20.82
CA HIS A 409 23.63 -15.10 -21.02
C HIS A 409 25.06 -14.97 -20.48
N LYS A 410 25.67 -16.11 -20.11
CA LYS A 410 26.88 -16.19 -19.26
C LYS A 410 28.11 -15.43 -19.79
N ASP A 411 28.08 -14.99 -21.05
CA ASP A 411 29.18 -14.31 -21.75
C ASP A 411 28.73 -13.07 -22.56
N GLU A 412 27.56 -12.48 -22.24
CA GLU A 412 26.99 -11.38 -23.02
C GLU A 412 27.62 -10.03 -22.65
N ASP A 413 28.44 -9.49 -23.57
CA ASP A 413 29.15 -8.21 -23.42
C ASP A 413 28.18 -7.02 -23.48
N VAL A 414 28.13 -6.23 -22.39
CA VAL A 414 27.30 -5.03 -22.30
C VAL A 414 27.66 -3.99 -23.36
N ASN A 415 28.93 -3.94 -23.81
CA ASN A 415 29.36 -3.04 -24.88
C ASN A 415 28.73 -3.47 -26.21
N LYS A 416 28.78 -4.76 -26.54
CA LYS A 416 28.11 -5.32 -27.72
C LYS A 416 26.60 -5.06 -27.70
N LEU A 417 25.96 -5.28 -26.55
CA LEU A 417 24.53 -4.98 -26.37
C LEU A 417 24.22 -3.49 -26.59
N ASN A 418 25.09 -2.59 -26.13
CA ASN A 418 24.95 -1.16 -26.35
C ASN A 418 25.17 -0.78 -27.83
N GLU A 419 26.15 -1.37 -28.50
CA GLU A 419 26.39 -1.17 -29.93
C GLU A 419 25.21 -1.62 -30.78
N ASP A 420 24.65 -2.80 -30.48
CA ASP A 420 23.49 -3.32 -31.20
C ASP A 420 22.25 -2.45 -30.99
N LEU A 421 22.04 -1.94 -29.76
CA LEU A 421 21.00 -0.95 -29.49
C LEU A 421 21.18 0.33 -30.31
N LYS A 422 22.41 0.85 -30.40
CA LYS A 422 22.73 2.05 -31.20
C LYS A 422 22.49 1.83 -32.70
N LYS A 423 22.82 0.65 -33.24
CA LYS A 423 22.52 0.29 -34.64
C LYS A 423 21.01 0.31 -34.91
N ILE A 424 20.21 -0.25 -34.01
CA ILE A 424 18.74 -0.26 -34.13
C ILE A 424 18.18 1.16 -34.11
N GLN A 425 18.68 2.02 -33.20
CA GLN A 425 18.27 3.41 -33.11
C GLN A 425 18.68 4.22 -34.36
N ALA A 426 19.89 4.01 -34.88
CA ALA A 426 20.38 4.69 -36.07
C ALA A 426 19.60 4.28 -37.34
N ALA A 427 19.25 3.00 -37.48
CA ALA A 427 18.45 2.51 -38.60
C ALA A 427 17.06 3.17 -38.69
N MET A 428 16.51 3.65 -37.57
CA MET A 428 15.26 4.41 -37.55
C MET A 428 15.40 5.82 -38.11
N LEU A 429 16.52 6.49 -37.81
CA LEU A 429 16.75 7.87 -38.23
C LEU A 429 17.04 7.98 -39.73
N LEU A 430 17.46 6.87 -40.35
CA LEU A 430 17.78 6.79 -41.77
C LEU A 430 16.63 6.21 -42.63
N GLY A 431 15.53 5.77 -42.02
CA GLY A 431 14.42 5.09 -42.68
C GLY A 431 13.07 5.79 -42.51
N GLY A 432 13.05 7.11 -42.73
CA GLY A 432 11.83 7.92 -42.84
C GLY A 432 11.36 8.05 -44.27
#